data_AF-M9LQR2-F1
#
_entry.id   AF-M9LQR2-F1
#
_cell.length_a   1.000
_cell.length_b   1.000
_cell.length_c   1.000
_cell.angle_alpha   90.00
_cell.angle_beta   90.00
_cell.angle_gamma   90.00
#
_symmetry.space_group_name_H-M   'P 1'
#
loop_
_entity.id
_entity.type
_entity.pdbx_description
1 polymer ?
#
loop_
_entity_poly.entity_id
_entity_poly.type
_entity_poly.pdbx_seq_one_letter_code
_entity_poly.pdbx_strand_id
1 'polypeptide(L)'
;MKKKKKLMVLIFSFVIGTSILGLNEITYAADTTSPNFMTQYSSADKAKAEAYSQERYEIWTKNITRSQKKMINSYKKNSNKTNKLLVKFQGDIRVLQQIAEQPGADPKLVKQVNEIEEMNKLIKVEENKTPQTQTIYTSFNATDIGFASNSDIKDGFLNFDEQKINTIIKYLKMGNFPDFRVGNLLPSEPHSTVNAFFTQRRILIELEVPAGTYLAHLGNGQTIFPLDYGMKLTDQAGT
;
A
#
# COMPACT_ATOMS: atom_id res chain seq x y z
N MET A 1 -24.17 14.36 28.28
CA MET A 1 -24.19 14.33 26.79
C MET A 1 -23.24 13.25 26.29
N LYS A 2 -23.73 12.24 25.55
CA LYS A 2 -22.89 11.18 24.95
C LYS A 2 -22.11 11.78 23.78
N LYS A 3 -20.77 11.83 23.87
CA LYS A 3 -19.88 12.24 22.76
C LYS A 3 -20.09 11.27 21.59
N LYS A 4 -20.56 11.77 20.44
CA LYS A 4 -20.63 11.00 19.19
C LYS A 4 -19.21 10.63 18.77
N LYS A 5 -18.95 9.34 18.59
CA LYS A 5 -17.69 8.80 18.07
C LYS A 5 -17.62 9.12 16.57
N LYS A 6 -16.64 9.90 16.14
CA LYS A 6 -16.38 10.18 14.72
C LYS A 6 -15.25 9.27 14.24
N LEU A 7 -15.51 8.51 13.19
CA LEU A 7 -14.49 7.77 12.45
C LEU A 7 -13.83 8.79 11.50
N MET A 8 -12.53 9.02 11.66
CA MET A 8 -11.78 9.85 10.73
C MET A 8 -11.34 8.96 9.56
N VAL A 9 -11.86 9.27 8.40
CA VAL A 9 -11.49 8.65 7.14
C VAL A 9 -10.72 9.69 6.36
N LEU A 10 -9.48 9.36 5.99
CA LEU A 10 -8.70 10.16 5.06
C LEU A 10 -8.80 9.53 3.68
N ILE A 11 -9.59 10.16 2.81
CA ILE A 11 -9.70 9.81 1.40
C ILE A 11 -8.74 10.73 0.67
N PHE A 12 -7.82 10.16 -0.07
CA PHE A 12 -6.97 10.90 -0.99
C PHE A 12 -7.02 10.14 -2.30
N SER A 13 -7.41 10.82 -3.39
CA SER A 13 -7.17 10.30 -4.73
C SER A 13 -5.74 10.67 -5.07
N PHE A 14 -4.93 9.70 -5.53
CA PHE A 14 -3.49 9.89 -5.79
C PHE A 14 -3.20 9.74 -7.27
N VAL A 15 -2.77 10.80 -7.95
CA VAL A 15 -2.28 10.64 -9.33
C VAL A 15 -0.79 10.33 -9.32
N ILE A 16 -0.39 9.16 -9.83
CA ILE A 16 1.02 8.89 -10.18
C ILE A 16 1.34 9.69 -11.45
N GLY A 17 1.92 10.88 -11.30
CA GLY A 17 2.20 11.78 -12.42
C GLY A 17 3.44 12.65 -12.21
N THR A 18 4.27 12.71 -13.25
CA THR A 18 5.36 13.68 -13.42
C THR A 18 4.79 15.10 -13.49
N SER A 19 5.29 15.99 -12.61
CA SER A 19 5.27 17.46 -12.61
C SER A 19 4.07 18.18 -13.29
N ILE A 20 3.29 19.04 -12.63
CA ILE A 20 3.56 20.49 -12.45
C ILE A 20 2.56 21.11 -11.44
N LEU A 21 2.99 22.25 -10.89
CA LEU A 21 2.52 23.23 -9.90
C LEU A 21 1.01 23.59 -9.79
N GLY A 22 0.60 23.89 -8.56
CA GLY A 22 -0.55 24.74 -8.21
C GLY A 22 -0.84 24.70 -6.70
N LEU A 23 -0.62 25.81 -5.99
CA LEU A 23 -1.02 26.02 -4.58
C LEU A 23 -2.41 26.65 -4.55
N ASN A 24 -3.33 26.15 -3.69
CA ASN A 24 -4.08 26.98 -2.72
C ASN A 24 -5.12 26.21 -1.88
N GLU A 25 -5.21 26.66 -0.61
CA GLU A 25 -6.26 26.56 0.43
C GLU A 25 -6.78 25.21 0.95
N ILE A 26 -6.74 25.12 2.30
CA ILE A 26 -7.10 23.95 3.11
C ILE A 26 -8.58 24.05 3.46
N THR A 27 -9.40 23.11 2.99
CA THR A 27 -10.78 22.93 3.45
C THR A 27 -10.89 21.64 4.26
N TYR A 28 -11.34 21.75 5.51
CA TYR A 28 -11.48 20.63 6.44
C TYR A 28 -12.64 19.71 6.03
N ALA A 29 -12.40 18.40 5.98
CA ALA A 29 -13.44 17.38 5.85
C ALA A 29 -14.24 17.27 7.17
N ALA A 30 -15.08 18.27 7.43
CA ALA A 30 -16.12 18.22 8.43
C ALA A 30 -17.44 17.85 7.76
N ASP A 31 -17.53 16.70 7.09
CA ASP A 31 -18.84 16.15 6.78
C ASP A 31 -18.84 14.63 6.62
N THR A 32 -19.57 13.96 7.51
CA THR A 32 -19.89 12.52 7.42
C THR A 32 -20.96 12.24 6.34
N THR A 33 -21.23 13.21 5.46
CA THR A 33 -22.20 13.10 4.38
C THR A 33 -21.56 13.12 2.98
N SER A 34 -20.23 12.98 2.86
CA SER A 34 -19.61 12.75 1.55
C SER A 34 -20.24 11.51 0.89
N PRO A 35 -20.98 11.64 -0.23
CA PRO A 35 -21.70 10.52 -0.86
C PRO A 35 -20.78 9.40 -1.35
N ASN A 36 -19.46 9.64 -1.35
CA ASN A 36 -18.47 8.80 -2.00
C ASN A 36 -17.62 7.95 -1.04
N PHE A 37 -17.79 8.06 0.29
CA PHE A 37 -17.15 7.11 1.20
C PHE A 37 -18.06 5.94 1.54
N MET A 38 -18.19 5.01 0.60
CA MET A 38 -18.87 3.74 0.85
C MET A 38 -18.02 2.87 1.78
N THR A 39 -18.30 2.92 3.08
CA THR A 39 -17.73 2.01 4.09
C THR A 39 -18.25 0.57 3.98
N GLN A 40 -19.22 0.31 3.10
CA GLN A 40 -19.88 -0.99 2.98
C GLN A 40 -20.06 -1.33 1.50
N TYR A 41 -19.15 -2.17 0.99
CA TYR A 41 -19.33 -2.83 -0.31
C TYR A 41 -20.29 -3.99 -0.15
N SER A 42 -21.12 -4.25 -1.15
CA SER A 42 -21.98 -5.43 -1.11
C SER A 42 -21.14 -6.70 -1.15
N SER A 43 -21.64 -7.81 -0.59
CA SER A 43 -20.98 -9.11 -0.70
C SER A 43 -20.74 -9.52 -2.16
N ALA A 44 -21.58 -9.03 -3.08
CA ALA A 44 -21.41 -9.25 -4.52
C ALA A 44 -20.20 -8.49 -5.08
N ASP A 45 -19.93 -7.27 -4.62
CA ASP A 45 -18.76 -6.49 -5.05
C ASP A 45 -17.47 -7.11 -4.51
N LYS A 46 -17.50 -7.65 -3.28
CA LYS A 46 -16.40 -8.43 -2.71
C LYS A 46 -16.09 -9.67 -3.54
N ALA A 47 -17.10 -10.47 -3.86
CA ALA A 47 -16.94 -11.66 -4.68
C ALA A 47 -16.40 -11.33 -6.09
N LYS A 48 -16.88 -10.24 -6.71
CA LYS A 48 -16.36 -9.77 -8.01
C LYS A 48 -14.90 -9.35 -7.93
N ALA A 49 -14.51 -8.59 -6.91
CA ALA A 49 -13.12 -8.17 -6.71
C ALA A 49 -12.19 -9.36 -6.47
N GLU A 50 -12.63 -10.33 -5.67
CA GLU A 50 -11.88 -11.56 -5.41
C GLU A 50 -11.71 -12.40 -6.69
N ALA A 51 -12.79 -12.60 -7.46
CA ALA A 51 -12.76 -13.33 -8.72
C ALA A 51 -11.86 -12.65 -9.77
N TYR A 52 -11.98 -11.32 -9.93
CA TYR A 52 -11.13 -10.55 -10.83
C TYR A 52 -9.65 -10.65 -10.45
N SER A 53 -9.32 -10.48 -9.16
CA SER A 53 -7.94 -10.62 -8.70
C SER A 53 -7.40 -12.05 -8.91
N GLN A 54 -8.25 -13.06 -8.73
CA GLN A 54 -7.89 -14.45 -8.95
C GLN A 54 -7.60 -14.74 -10.43
N GLU A 55 -8.44 -14.27 -11.34
CA GLU A 55 -8.23 -14.39 -12.79
C GLU A 55 -6.90 -13.75 -13.21
N ARG A 56 -6.64 -12.52 -12.77
CA ARG A 56 -5.37 -11.82 -13.08
C ARG A 56 -4.15 -12.55 -12.52
N TYR A 57 -4.25 -13.11 -11.31
CA TYR A 57 -3.19 -13.94 -10.74
C TYR A 57 -2.93 -15.21 -11.55
N GLU A 58 -3.96 -15.85 -12.07
CA GLU A 58 -3.83 -17.04 -12.93
C GLU A 58 -3.18 -16.72 -14.27
N ILE A 59 -3.56 -15.61 -14.90
CA ILE A 59 -2.92 -15.11 -16.13
C ILE A 59 -1.43 -14.84 -15.88
N TRP A 60 -1.10 -14.05 -14.85
CA TRP A 60 0.28 -13.72 -14.51
C TRP A 60 1.11 -14.98 -14.21
N THR A 61 0.56 -15.92 -13.44
CA THR A 61 1.30 -17.10 -13.01
C THR A 61 1.26 -18.28 -13.98
N LYS A 62 0.64 -18.13 -15.16
CA LYS A 62 0.54 -19.19 -16.18
C LYS A 62 1.90 -19.55 -16.76
N ASN A 63 2.75 -18.56 -16.99
CA ASN A 63 4.02 -18.72 -17.72
C ASN A 63 5.26 -18.71 -16.82
N ILE A 64 5.09 -18.60 -15.50
CA ILE A 64 6.19 -18.63 -14.55
C ILE A 64 6.54 -20.06 -14.14
N THR A 65 7.80 -20.29 -13.78
CA THR A 65 8.28 -21.60 -13.33
C THR A 65 7.67 -22.00 -11.99
N ARG A 66 7.72 -23.31 -11.68
CA ARG A 66 7.30 -23.84 -10.37
C ARG A 66 8.07 -23.20 -9.21
N SER A 67 9.35 -22.85 -9.41
CA SER A 67 10.17 -22.19 -8.39
C SER A 67 9.68 -20.78 -8.10
N GLN A 68 9.46 -19.99 -9.15
CA GLN A 68 8.92 -18.63 -9.05
C GLN A 68 7.52 -18.62 -8.39
N LYS A 69 6.65 -19.58 -8.75
CA LYS A 69 5.34 -19.72 -8.11
C LYS A 69 5.44 -20.08 -6.62
N LYS A 70 6.41 -20.92 -6.21
CA LYS A 70 6.68 -21.20 -4.80
C LYS A 70 7.15 -19.97 -4.04
N MET A 71 8.00 -19.13 -4.67
CA MET A 71 8.46 -17.87 -4.09
C MET A 71 7.28 -16.91 -3.84
N ILE A 72 6.42 -16.68 -4.84
CA ILE A 72 5.22 -15.83 -4.68
C ILE A 72 4.30 -16.37 -3.58
N ASN A 73 4.03 -17.68 -3.56
CA ASN A 73 3.20 -18.29 -2.52
C ASN A 73 3.83 -18.19 -1.12
N SER A 74 5.15 -18.24 -1.01
CA SER A 74 5.86 -18.06 0.26
C SER A 74 5.73 -16.63 0.75
N TYR A 75 5.86 -15.65 -0.15
CA TYR A 75 5.61 -14.24 0.17
C TYR A 75 4.17 -14.01 0.65
N LYS A 76 3.17 -14.57 -0.06
CA LYS A 76 1.75 -14.49 0.34
C LYS A 76 1.50 -15.01 1.76
N LYS A 77 2.19 -16.08 2.16
CA LYS A 77 2.07 -16.68 3.51
C LYS A 77 2.79 -15.86 4.58
N ASN A 78 3.95 -15.30 4.27
CA ASN A 78 4.77 -14.57 5.23
C ASN A 78 5.68 -13.53 4.55
N SER A 79 5.12 -12.35 4.28
CA SER A 79 5.86 -11.22 3.69
C SER A 79 6.78 -10.51 4.68
N ASN A 80 6.61 -10.74 5.99
CA ASN A 80 7.30 -9.97 7.04
C ASN A 80 8.82 -10.05 6.94
N LYS A 81 9.40 -11.21 6.58
CA LYS A 81 10.86 -11.34 6.50
C LYS A 81 11.44 -10.51 5.35
N THR A 82 10.82 -10.58 4.19
CA THR A 82 11.20 -9.82 2.98
C THR A 82 11.03 -8.33 3.21
N ASN A 83 9.85 -7.88 3.67
CA ASN A 83 9.58 -6.47 3.85
C ASN A 83 10.40 -5.86 5.00
N LYS A 84 10.70 -6.61 6.08
CA LYS A 84 11.61 -6.10 7.13
C LYS A 84 13.00 -5.78 6.61
N LEU A 85 13.54 -6.62 5.73
CA LEU A 85 14.85 -6.37 5.13
C LEU A 85 14.79 -5.12 4.24
N LEU A 86 13.79 -5.03 3.37
CA LEU A 86 13.60 -3.89 2.49
C LEU A 86 13.42 -2.58 3.27
N VAL A 87 12.56 -2.56 4.29
CA VAL A 87 12.34 -1.40 5.17
C VAL A 87 13.64 -0.96 5.88
N LYS A 88 14.46 -1.91 6.36
CA LYS A 88 15.75 -1.60 7.00
C LYS A 88 16.69 -0.81 6.08
N PHE A 89 16.62 -1.07 4.77
CA PHE A 89 17.42 -0.41 3.75
C PHE A 89 16.62 0.63 2.96
N GLN A 90 15.48 1.09 3.50
CA GLN A 90 14.62 2.12 2.88
C GLN A 90 14.19 1.77 1.44
N GLY A 91 14.12 0.48 1.11
CA GLY A 91 13.81 0.00 -0.24
C GLY A 91 14.97 0.05 -1.23
N ASP A 92 16.17 0.49 -0.85
CA ASP A 92 17.32 0.52 -1.77
C ASP A 92 17.91 -0.88 -1.96
N ILE A 93 17.40 -1.56 -2.99
CA ILE A 93 17.86 -2.90 -3.36
C ILE A 93 19.31 -2.92 -3.84
N ARG A 94 19.86 -1.79 -4.33
CA ARG A 94 21.24 -1.73 -4.83
C ARG A 94 22.24 -1.86 -3.69
N VAL A 95 21.93 -1.26 -2.54
CA VAL A 95 22.74 -1.43 -1.32
C VAL A 95 22.70 -2.89 -0.86
N LEU A 96 21.53 -3.53 -0.93
CA LEU A 96 21.39 -4.95 -0.59
C LEU A 96 22.18 -5.86 -1.53
N GLN A 97 22.16 -5.59 -2.84
CA GLN A 97 22.96 -6.30 -3.84
C GLN A 97 24.45 -6.19 -3.55
N GLN A 98 24.94 -4.96 -3.31
CA GLN A 98 26.35 -4.74 -2.99
C GLN A 98 26.81 -5.52 -1.76
N ILE A 99 25.96 -5.64 -0.73
CA ILE A 99 26.27 -6.45 0.46
C ILE A 99 26.25 -7.95 0.13
N ALA A 100 25.31 -8.40 -0.70
CA ALA A 100 25.18 -9.80 -1.10
C ALA A 100 26.32 -10.28 -2.03
N GLU A 101 26.94 -9.37 -2.78
CA GLU A 101 28.04 -9.68 -3.71
C GLU A 101 29.42 -9.68 -3.03
N GLN A 102 29.52 -9.24 -1.77
CA GLN A 102 30.79 -9.19 -1.05
C GLN A 102 31.35 -10.61 -0.77
N PRO A 103 32.68 -10.81 -0.86
CA PRO A 103 33.31 -12.04 -0.44
C PRO A 103 32.97 -12.38 1.02
N GLY A 104 32.41 -13.57 1.25
CA GLY A 104 32.00 -14.00 2.59
C GLY A 104 30.60 -13.54 3.03
N ALA A 105 29.79 -12.95 2.14
CA ALA A 105 28.40 -12.62 2.43
C ALA A 105 27.59 -13.84 2.90
N ASP A 106 26.69 -13.63 3.86
CA ASP A 106 25.81 -14.69 4.39
C ASP A 106 24.97 -15.30 3.25
N PRO A 107 25.10 -16.61 2.94
CA PRO A 107 24.34 -17.26 1.87
C PRO A 107 22.82 -17.10 2.02
N LYS A 108 22.30 -16.94 3.25
CA LYS A 108 20.88 -16.68 3.48
C LYS A 108 20.47 -15.28 3.02
N LEU A 109 21.34 -14.29 3.23
CA LEU A 109 21.11 -12.92 2.74
C LEU A 109 21.17 -12.90 1.21
N VAL A 110 22.19 -13.52 0.61
CA VAL A 110 22.33 -13.61 -0.85
C VAL A 110 21.08 -14.21 -1.49
N LYS A 111 20.61 -15.35 -0.96
CA LYS A 111 19.38 -15.98 -1.43
C LYS A 111 18.16 -15.04 -1.31
N GLN A 112 18.04 -14.33 -0.19
CA GLN A 112 16.91 -13.44 0.06
C GLN A 112 16.92 -12.22 -0.88
N VAL A 113 18.09 -11.65 -1.17
CA VAL A 113 18.23 -10.54 -2.13
C VAL A 113 17.85 -11.00 -3.54
N ASN A 114 18.35 -12.15 -3.98
CA ASN A 114 17.99 -12.72 -5.29
C ASN A 114 16.48 -12.98 -5.40
N GLU A 115 15.83 -13.49 -4.33
CA GLU A 115 14.37 -13.67 -4.30
C GLU A 115 13.62 -12.34 -4.40
N ILE A 116 14.11 -11.27 -3.76
CA ILE A 116 13.53 -9.92 -3.88
C ILE A 116 13.65 -9.43 -5.32
N GLU A 117 14.82 -9.53 -5.93
CA GLU A 117 15.03 -9.07 -7.32
C GLU A 117 14.15 -9.82 -8.31
N GLU A 118 14.11 -11.15 -8.18
CA GLU A 118 13.30 -12.01 -9.02
C GLU A 118 11.82 -11.65 -8.87
N MET A 119 11.34 -11.45 -7.64
CA MET A 119 9.97 -11.02 -7.39
C MET A 119 9.67 -9.65 -8.02
N ASN A 120 10.59 -8.69 -7.90
CA ASN A 120 10.43 -7.36 -8.52
C ASN A 120 10.33 -7.46 -10.05
N LYS A 121 11.17 -8.29 -10.68
CA LYS A 121 11.14 -8.54 -12.13
C LYS A 121 9.84 -9.23 -12.54
N LEU A 122 9.40 -10.25 -11.81
CA LEU A 122 8.15 -10.96 -12.10
C LEU A 122 6.92 -10.08 -12.01
N ILE A 123 6.92 -9.06 -11.13
CA ILE A 123 5.82 -8.10 -11.06
C ILE A 123 5.85 -7.16 -12.27
N LYS A 124 7.04 -6.71 -12.72
CA LYS A 124 7.24 -5.77 -13.84
C LYS A 124 7.16 -6.47 -15.22
N VAL A 125 6.04 -7.13 -15.50
CA VAL A 125 5.72 -7.76 -16.81
C VAL A 125 4.44 -7.19 -17.41
N GLU A 126 4.29 -7.24 -18.73
CA GLU A 126 3.19 -6.58 -19.45
C GLU A 126 1.80 -7.03 -18.97
N GLU A 127 1.64 -8.30 -18.62
CA GLU A 127 0.38 -8.86 -18.11
C GLU A 127 -0.07 -8.22 -16.78
N ASN A 128 0.86 -7.62 -16.03
CA ASN A 128 0.59 -6.94 -14.78
C ASN A 128 0.40 -5.42 -14.93
N LYS A 129 0.42 -4.87 -16.15
CA LYS A 129 0.02 -3.48 -16.33
C LYS A 129 -1.48 -3.32 -16.09
N THR A 130 -1.83 -2.30 -15.32
CA THR A 130 -3.24 -1.90 -15.14
C THR A 130 -3.81 -1.45 -16.51
N PRO A 131 -4.89 -2.05 -17.00
CA PRO A 131 -5.45 -1.68 -18.32
C PRO A 131 -6.13 -0.30 -18.28
N GLN A 132 -6.54 0.14 -17.11
CA GLN A 132 -7.20 1.41 -16.84
C GLN A 132 -6.81 1.89 -15.44
N THR A 133 -7.13 3.13 -15.11
CA THR A 133 -6.96 3.65 -13.75
C THR A 133 -7.73 2.78 -12.75
N GLN A 134 -7.08 2.41 -11.65
CA GLN A 134 -7.63 1.50 -10.65
C GLN A 134 -7.42 2.03 -9.23
N THR A 135 -8.47 2.01 -8.42
CA THR A 135 -8.38 2.35 -7.00
C THR A 135 -7.90 1.14 -6.19
N ILE A 136 -6.89 1.35 -5.34
CA ILE A 136 -6.28 0.33 -4.48
C ILE A 136 -6.22 0.84 -3.04
N TYR A 137 -6.59 0.00 -2.09
CA TYR A 137 -6.59 0.32 -0.67
C TYR A 137 -5.42 -0.36 0.02
N THR A 138 -4.57 0.41 0.69
CA THR A 138 -3.45 -0.09 1.49
C THR A 138 -3.44 0.56 2.88
N SER A 139 -2.64 0.03 3.80
CA SER A 139 -2.59 0.54 5.16
C SER A 139 -1.18 0.94 5.56
N PHE A 140 -1.11 2.04 6.29
CA PHE A 140 0.13 2.66 6.76
C PHE A 140 0.18 2.61 8.29
N ASN A 141 1.41 2.49 8.80
CA ASN A 141 1.75 2.81 10.17
C ASN A 141 2.14 4.30 10.27
N ALA A 142 2.15 4.86 11.48
CA ALA A 142 2.61 6.23 11.69
C ALA A 142 4.04 6.49 11.17
N THR A 143 4.91 5.48 11.23
CA THR A 143 6.27 5.52 10.68
C THR A 143 6.31 5.70 9.17
N ASP A 144 5.32 5.17 8.46
CA ASP A 144 5.26 5.26 7.00
C ASP A 144 4.94 6.70 6.53
N ILE A 145 4.40 7.53 7.44
CA ILE A 145 4.10 8.95 7.18
C ILE A 145 5.01 9.89 7.99
N GLY A 146 6.09 9.41 8.60
CA GLY A 146 7.12 10.27 9.21
C GLY A 146 7.01 10.52 10.71
N PHE A 147 6.17 9.78 11.44
CA PHE A 147 6.21 9.77 12.91
C PHE A 147 7.19 8.71 13.43
N ALA A 148 7.73 8.89 14.64
CA ALA A 148 8.59 7.87 15.24
C ALA A 148 7.79 6.61 15.63
N SER A 149 6.52 6.78 15.98
CA SER A 149 5.65 5.68 16.38
C SER A 149 4.16 6.03 16.30
N ASN A 150 3.32 5.00 16.47
CA ASN A 150 1.88 5.17 16.55
C ASN A 150 1.39 5.91 17.80
N SER A 151 2.20 6.10 18.85
CA SER A 151 1.77 6.94 19.97
C SER A 151 1.75 8.42 19.61
N ASP A 152 2.60 8.83 18.67
CA ASP A 152 2.81 10.24 18.35
C ASP A 152 1.60 10.85 17.64
N ILE A 153 0.81 10.00 16.98
CA ILE A 153 -0.39 10.37 16.22
C ILE A 153 -1.68 10.24 17.01
N LYS A 154 -1.66 9.80 18.27
CA LYS A 154 -2.87 9.55 19.05
C LYS A 154 -3.31 10.78 19.82
N ASP A 155 -4.62 11.02 19.82
CA ASP A 155 -5.33 11.86 20.78
C ASP A 155 -6.28 10.96 21.61
N GLY A 156 -5.69 10.25 22.58
CA GLY A 156 -6.40 9.24 23.38
C GLY A 156 -6.45 7.85 22.74
N PHE A 157 -7.45 7.04 23.10
CA PHE A 157 -7.45 5.60 22.81
C PHE A 157 -7.77 5.25 21.34
N LEU A 158 -8.71 5.99 20.72
CA LEU A 158 -9.22 5.74 19.37
C LEU A 158 -9.07 6.92 18.41
N ASN A 159 -8.79 8.14 18.90
CA ASN A 159 -8.71 9.30 18.02
C ASN A 159 -7.28 9.54 17.60
N PHE A 160 -7.14 10.13 16.43
CA PHE A 160 -5.89 10.70 16.00
C PHE A 160 -5.81 12.17 16.38
N ASP A 161 -4.59 12.62 16.64
CA ASP A 161 -4.27 14.04 16.75
C ASP A 161 -4.34 14.67 15.35
N GLU A 162 -5.48 15.28 15.04
CA GLU A 162 -5.76 15.88 13.73
C GLU A 162 -4.74 16.96 13.36
N GLN A 163 -4.26 17.74 14.32
CA GLN A 163 -3.29 18.81 14.04
C GLN A 163 -1.95 18.23 13.59
N LYS A 164 -1.47 17.18 14.26
CA LYS A 164 -0.23 16.50 13.86
C LYS A 164 -0.37 15.82 12.50
N ILE A 165 -1.49 15.13 12.27
CA ILE A 165 -1.76 14.48 10.99
C ILE A 165 -1.82 15.51 9.86
N ASN A 166 -2.55 16.60 10.03
CA ASN A 166 -2.66 17.66 9.02
C ASN A 166 -1.30 18.32 8.74
N THR A 167 -0.48 18.51 9.78
CA THR A 167 0.88 19.03 9.62
C THR A 167 1.73 18.09 8.78
N ILE A 168 1.69 16.79 9.07
CA ILE A 168 2.43 15.79 8.29
C ILE A 168 1.91 15.72 6.85
N ILE A 169 0.60 15.62 6.62
CA ILE A 169 0.02 15.59 5.26
C ILE A 169 0.46 16.82 4.47
N LYS A 170 0.42 18.01 5.08
CA LYS A 170 0.85 19.27 4.45
C LYS A 170 2.30 19.21 3.97
N TYR A 171 3.17 18.49 4.67
CA TYR A 171 4.59 18.38 4.33
C TYR A 171 4.94 17.12 3.53
N LEU A 172 4.18 16.04 3.67
CA LEU A 172 4.34 14.77 2.97
C LEU A 172 3.78 14.89 1.55
N LYS A 173 4.46 15.65 0.69
CA LYS A 173 4.01 15.81 -0.70
C LYS A 173 4.19 14.53 -1.53
N MET A 174 5.20 13.73 -1.19
CA MET A 174 5.59 12.52 -1.91
C MET A 174 6.33 11.57 -0.97
N GLY A 175 6.22 10.27 -1.20
CA GLY A 175 6.97 9.25 -0.48
C GLY A 175 7.09 7.96 -1.29
N ASN A 176 8.18 7.22 -1.09
CA ASN A 176 8.38 5.92 -1.74
C ASN A 176 7.95 4.79 -0.81
N PHE A 177 7.47 3.69 -1.38
CA PHE A 177 7.29 2.45 -0.63
C PHE A 177 8.65 1.79 -0.46
N PRO A 178 9.14 1.63 0.78
CA PRO A 178 10.40 0.94 1.03
C PRO A 178 10.23 -0.58 0.97
N ASP A 179 9.06 -1.09 0.59
CA ASP A 179 8.69 -2.50 0.62
C ASP A 179 7.84 -2.90 -0.58
N PHE A 180 7.61 -4.21 -0.77
CA PHE A 180 6.59 -4.69 -1.69
C PHE A 180 5.21 -4.38 -1.11
N ARG A 181 4.71 -3.18 -1.38
CA ARG A 181 3.47 -2.68 -0.82
C ARG A 181 2.31 -3.54 -1.32
N VAL A 182 1.58 -4.14 -0.38
CA VAL A 182 0.36 -4.90 -0.67
C VAL A 182 -0.84 -3.98 -0.55
N GLY A 183 -1.73 -4.07 -1.53
CA GLY A 183 -3.00 -3.37 -1.57
C GLY A 183 -4.17 -4.34 -1.70
N ASN A 184 -5.38 -3.79 -1.70
CA ASN A 184 -6.63 -4.51 -1.89
C ASN A 184 -7.51 -3.73 -2.87
N LEU A 185 -8.28 -4.42 -3.70
CA LEU A 185 -9.24 -3.81 -4.63
C LEU A 185 -10.43 -3.16 -3.93
N LEU A 186 -10.68 -3.57 -2.69
CA LEU A 186 -11.70 -3.01 -1.81
C LEU A 186 -11.05 -2.69 -0.46
N PRO A 187 -11.57 -1.72 0.30
CA PRO A 187 -11.18 -1.57 1.69
C PRO A 187 -11.64 -2.85 2.39
N SER A 188 -10.68 -3.72 2.69
CA SER A 188 -10.98 -5.00 3.32
C SER A 188 -11.61 -4.78 4.70
N GLU A 189 -12.35 -5.78 5.18
CA GLU A 189 -13.07 -5.74 6.45
C GLU A 189 -12.23 -5.87 7.76
N PRO A 190 -10.88 -5.89 7.85
CA PRO A 190 -10.27 -5.85 9.18
C PRO A 190 -10.28 -4.45 9.79
N HIS A 191 -11.07 -3.51 9.26
CA HIS A 191 -11.54 -2.34 10.00
C HIS A 191 -12.72 -2.66 10.93
N SER A 192 -12.99 -3.94 11.24
CA SER A 192 -13.49 -4.25 12.57
C SER A 192 -12.49 -3.64 13.56
N THR A 193 -12.95 -2.67 14.32
CA THR A 193 -12.17 -1.76 15.16
C THR A 193 -11.18 -2.46 16.11
N VAL A 194 -11.31 -3.77 16.30
CA VAL A 194 -10.49 -4.60 17.17
C VAL A 194 -9.24 -5.14 16.47
N ASN A 195 -9.29 -5.58 15.21
CA ASN A 195 -8.09 -6.11 14.53
C ASN A 195 -7.17 -5.00 14.01
N ALA A 196 -7.71 -3.92 13.44
CA ALA A 196 -6.93 -2.71 13.12
C ALA A 196 -6.27 -2.10 14.37
N PHE A 197 -6.85 -2.30 15.55
CA PHE A 197 -6.29 -1.85 16.83
C PHE A 197 -5.00 -2.60 17.20
N PHE A 198 -4.93 -3.92 16.96
CA PHE A 198 -3.77 -4.74 17.27
C PHE A 198 -2.70 -4.76 16.16
N THR A 199 -3.06 -4.49 14.91
CA THR A 199 -2.12 -4.57 13.77
C THR A 199 -1.27 -3.32 13.57
N GLN A 200 -1.46 -2.26 14.38
CA GLN A 200 -0.69 -0.99 14.30
C GLN A 200 -0.85 -0.20 12.99
N ARG A 201 -1.54 -0.75 11.98
CA ARG A 201 -1.81 -0.14 10.67
C ARG A 201 -3.13 0.62 10.69
N ARG A 202 -3.11 1.76 11.37
CA ARG A 202 -4.34 2.52 11.68
C ARG A 202 -4.76 3.49 10.57
N ILE A 203 -3.91 3.71 9.58
CA ILE A 203 -4.14 4.70 8.53
C ILE A 203 -4.46 3.96 7.23
N LEU A 204 -5.72 4.03 6.79
CA LEU A 204 -6.12 3.53 5.48
C LEU A 204 -5.77 4.58 4.44
N ILE A 205 -5.14 4.14 3.35
CA ILE A 205 -4.80 4.96 2.20
C ILE A 205 -5.53 4.36 1.00
N GLU A 206 -6.36 5.17 0.37
CA GLU A 206 -6.88 4.93 -0.97
C GLU A 206 -5.83 5.41 -1.97
N LEU A 207 -5.47 4.63 -2.97
CA LEU A 207 -4.49 4.98 -3.99
C LEU A 207 -5.17 4.90 -5.34
N GLU A 208 -5.08 5.96 -6.13
CA GLU A 208 -5.43 5.89 -7.54
C GLU A 208 -4.19 5.44 -8.32
N VAL A 209 -4.30 4.34 -9.05
CA VAL A 209 -3.20 3.73 -9.80
C VAL A 209 -3.47 3.96 -11.28
N PRO A 210 -2.73 4.83 -11.98
CA PRO A 210 -2.98 5.12 -13.39
C PRO A 210 -2.85 3.89 -14.27
N ALA A 211 -3.52 3.94 -15.43
CA ALA A 211 -3.35 2.95 -16.49
C ALA A 211 -1.87 2.80 -16.89
N GLY A 212 -1.47 1.58 -17.24
CA GLY A 212 -0.10 1.23 -17.63
C GLY A 212 0.85 0.99 -16.45
N THR A 213 0.40 1.17 -15.21
CA THR A 213 1.21 0.94 -14.02
C THR A 213 1.34 -0.55 -13.73
N TYR A 214 2.55 -1.06 -13.50
CA TYR A 214 2.73 -2.44 -13.04
C TYR A 214 2.12 -2.64 -11.64
N LEU A 215 1.13 -3.52 -11.56
CA LEU A 215 0.43 -3.93 -10.35
C LEU A 215 0.02 -5.41 -10.49
N ALA A 216 0.75 -6.28 -9.81
CA ALA A 216 0.43 -7.71 -9.87
C ALA A 216 -0.72 -8.05 -8.90
N HIS A 217 -1.53 -9.04 -9.28
CA HIS A 217 -2.61 -9.55 -8.44
C HIS A 217 -2.15 -10.78 -7.68
N LEU A 218 -2.51 -10.88 -6.39
CA LEU A 218 -2.18 -12.02 -5.54
C LEU A 218 -3.37 -12.98 -5.35
N GLY A 219 -4.52 -12.72 -5.98
CA GLY A 219 -5.79 -13.39 -5.71
C GLY A 219 -6.49 -12.83 -4.47
N ASN A 220 -7.72 -13.27 -4.20
CA ASN A 220 -8.52 -12.85 -3.04
C ASN A 220 -8.64 -11.32 -2.88
N GLY A 221 -8.73 -10.60 -4.00
CA GLY A 221 -8.84 -9.13 -3.99
C GLY A 221 -7.54 -8.39 -3.63
N GLN A 222 -6.42 -9.09 -3.42
CA GLN A 222 -5.14 -8.48 -3.05
C GLN A 222 -4.29 -8.15 -4.28
N THR A 223 -3.51 -7.08 -4.17
CA THR A 223 -2.54 -6.63 -5.18
C THR A 223 -1.18 -6.37 -4.54
N ILE A 224 -0.15 -6.28 -5.37
CA ILE A 224 1.21 -6.01 -4.92
C ILE A 224 1.93 -5.09 -5.92
N PHE A 225 2.50 -4.01 -5.38
CA PHE A 225 3.35 -3.11 -6.15
C PHE A 225 4.77 -3.66 -6.25
N PRO A 226 5.47 -3.41 -7.36
CA PRO A 226 6.91 -3.62 -7.41
C PRO A 226 7.64 -2.59 -6.53
N LEU A 227 8.95 -2.77 -6.38
CA LEU A 227 9.83 -1.79 -5.73
C LEU A 227 10.00 -0.53 -6.61
N ASP A 228 10.56 0.51 -5.99
CA ASP A 228 10.84 1.83 -6.57
C ASP A 228 9.59 2.64 -6.89
N TYR A 229 8.44 2.22 -6.38
CA TYR A 229 7.18 2.94 -6.52
C TYR A 229 6.97 3.84 -5.32
N GLY A 230 6.31 4.96 -5.58
CA GLY A 230 5.91 5.89 -4.56
C GLY A 230 4.49 6.35 -4.73
N MET A 231 4.10 7.23 -3.83
CA MET A 231 2.83 7.92 -3.84
C MET A 231 3.10 9.42 -3.76
N LYS A 232 2.17 10.18 -4.35
CA LYS A 232 2.13 11.63 -4.25
C LYS A 232 0.75 12.02 -3.75
N LEU A 233 0.69 12.66 -2.59
CA LEU A 233 -0.57 13.20 -2.09
C LEU A 233 -1.05 14.27 -3.09
N THR A 234 -2.23 14.06 -3.66
CA THR A 234 -2.88 15.04 -4.55
C THR A 234 -4.18 15.53 -3.93
N ASP A 235 -4.36 16.85 -3.94
CA ASP A 235 -5.58 17.50 -3.50
C ASP A 235 -6.62 17.32 -4.61
N GLN A 236 -7.36 16.21 -4.61
CA GLN A 236 -8.50 16.03 -5.50
C GLN A 236 -9.80 16.04 -4.67
N ALA A 237 -10.45 17.19 -4.65
CA ALA A 237 -11.89 17.27 -4.54
C ALA A 237 -12.39 17.92 -5.84
N GLY A 238 -13.32 17.25 -6.52
CA GLY A 238 -13.80 17.62 -7.84
C GLY A 238 -14.32 19.05 -7.94
N THR A 239 -14.15 19.59 -9.14
CA THR A 239 -14.94 20.66 -9.74
C THR A 239 -16.44 20.57 -9.45
#